data_AF-A0A358A594-F1
#
_entry.id   AF-A0A358A594-F1
#
_cell.length_a   1.000
_cell.length_b   1.000
_cell.length_c   1.000
_cell.angle_alpha   90.00
_cell.angle_beta   90.00
_cell.angle_gamma   90.00
#
_symmetry.space_group_name_H-M   'P 1'
#
loop_
_entity.id
_entity.type
_entity.pdbx_description
1 polymer ?
#
loop_
_entity_poly.entity_id
_entity_poly.type
_entity_poly.pdbx_seq_one_letter_code
_entity_poly.pdbx_strand_id
1 'polypeptide(L)'
;MVAAGLEDEVAALRRRLQDSPKRVRTLEERLLENKGQLAQVVSQNEKLTNTLREAREHIATLRDEVDKLTQPPSGYGTVLGLNDDDTVDVHAGGRKMRVAAQPELLGSLERGQEVVLNESFNIVMARCPETSGEIATIKEVLKDGRRAVIVGR
;
A
#
# COMPACT_ATOMS: atom_id res chain seq x y z
N MET A 1 9.05 -64.22 -55.59
CA MET A 1 8.70 -62.80 -55.32
C MET A 1 7.91 -62.62 -54.03
N VAL A 2 6.87 -63.42 -53.74
CA VAL A 2 6.04 -63.27 -52.53
C VAL A 2 6.79 -63.57 -51.22
N ALA A 3 7.67 -64.58 -51.19
CA ALA A 3 8.42 -64.95 -49.98
C ALA A 3 9.42 -63.86 -49.52
N ALA A 4 10.13 -63.21 -50.46
CA ALA A 4 11.09 -62.15 -50.14
C ALA A 4 10.39 -60.90 -49.55
N GLY A 5 9.22 -60.52 -50.06
CA GLY A 5 8.44 -59.40 -49.52
C GLY A 5 7.93 -59.65 -48.09
N LEU A 6 7.57 -60.90 -47.77
CA LEU A 6 7.16 -61.28 -46.41
C LEU A 6 8.33 -61.28 -45.43
N GLU A 7 9.53 -61.68 -45.87
CA GLU A 7 10.74 -61.63 -45.04
C GLU A 7 11.14 -60.19 -44.71
N ASP A 8 11.06 -59.28 -45.69
CA ASP A 8 11.30 -57.85 -45.49
C ASP A 8 10.28 -57.21 -44.53
N GLU A 9 9.01 -57.60 -44.64
CA GLU A 9 7.94 -57.11 -43.76
C GLU A 9 8.10 -57.64 -42.32
N VAL A 10 8.48 -58.91 -42.15
CA VAL A 10 8.82 -59.49 -40.84
C VAL A 10 10.04 -58.80 -40.24
N ALA A 11 11.06 -58.47 -41.03
CA ALA A 11 12.24 -57.74 -40.57
C ALA A 11 11.88 -56.30 -40.12
N ALA A 12 11.02 -55.60 -40.87
CA ALA A 12 10.55 -54.27 -40.53
C ALA A 12 9.69 -54.27 -39.25
N LEU A 13 8.79 -55.25 -39.10
CA LEU A 13 7.97 -55.43 -37.91
C LEU A 13 8.83 -55.76 -36.68
N ARG A 14 9.82 -56.66 -36.80
CA ARG A 14 10.77 -56.97 -35.73
C ARG A 14 11.56 -55.75 -35.28
N ARG A 15 12.01 -54.91 -36.22
CA ARG A 15 12.72 -53.67 -35.89
C ARG A 15 11.82 -52.67 -35.14
N ARG A 16 10.57 -52.49 -35.59
CA ARG A 16 9.56 -51.69 -34.86
C ARG A 16 9.25 -52.23 -33.47
N LEU A 17 9.21 -53.56 -33.32
CA LEU A 17 8.97 -54.21 -32.03
C LEU A 17 10.17 -54.06 -31.08
N GLN A 18 11.39 -53.99 -31.61
CA GLN A 18 12.61 -53.72 -30.84
C GLN A 18 12.74 -52.24 -30.43
N ASP A 19 12.24 -51.31 -31.25
CA ASP A 19 12.28 -49.87 -30.95
C ASP A 19 11.14 -49.40 -30.03
N SER A 20 10.02 -50.13 -29.99
CA SER A 20 8.85 -49.80 -29.15
C SER A 20 9.15 -49.77 -27.64
N PRO A 21 9.85 -50.75 -27.03
CA PRO A 21 10.21 -50.73 -25.61
C PRO A 21 11.07 -49.53 -25.21
N LYS A 22 11.99 -49.11 -26.09
CA LYS A 22 12.85 -47.94 -25.86
C LYS A 22 12.02 -46.65 -25.82
N ARG A 23 11.08 -46.50 -26.75
CA ARG A 23 10.16 -45.33 -26.80
C ARG A 23 9.25 -45.28 -25.58
N VAL A 24 8.71 -46.42 -25.15
CA VAL A 24 7.87 -46.50 -23.94
C VAL A 24 8.67 -46.06 -22.71
N ARG A 25 9.89 -46.58 -22.54
CA ARG A 25 10.76 -46.19 -21.43
C ARG A 25 11.09 -44.70 -21.42
N THR A 26 11.42 -44.11 -22.58
CA THR A 26 11.68 -42.66 -22.67
C THR A 26 10.41 -41.83 -22.37
N LEU A 27 9.22 -42.30 -22.76
CA LEU A 27 7.96 -41.63 -22.42
C LEU A 27 7.65 -41.75 -20.92
N GLU A 28 7.93 -42.88 -20.29
CA GLU A 28 7.78 -43.08 -18.84
C GLU A 28 8.73 -42.18 -18.04
N GLU A 29 9.99 -42.08 -18.48
CA GLU A 29 11.00 -41.19 -17.89
C GLU A 29 10.55 -39.72 -17.99
N ARG A 30 10.08 -39.28 -19.16
CA ARG A 30 9.52 -37.91 -19.35
C ARG A 30 8.24 -37.68 -18.55
N LEU A 31 7.39 -38.69 -18.42
CA LEU A 31 6.16 -38.59 -17.62
C LEU A 31 6.49 -38.41 -16.15
N LEU A 32 7.49 -39.14 -15.64
CA LEU A 32 7.95 -39.01 -14.26
C LEU A 32 8.57 -37.64 -14.00
N GLU A 33 9.42 -37.16 -14.92
CA GLU A 33 10.03 -35.83 -14.85
C GLU A 33 8.98 -34.72 -14.83
N ASN A 34 8.02 -34.75 -15.77
CA ASN A 34 6.94 -33.76 -15.84
C ASN A 34 6.04 -33.79 -14.58
N LYS A 35 5.77 -34.98 -14.03
CA LYS A 35 5.05 -35.09 -12.74
C LYS A 35 5.82 -34.46 -11.59
N GLY A 36 7.15 -34.62 -11.56
CA GLY A 36 8.02 -33.97 -10.58
C GLY A 36 7.98 -32.45 -10.69
N GLN A 37 8.11 -31.92 -11.92
CA GLN A 37 8.02 -30.49 -12.18
C GLN A 37 6.64 -29.93 -11.81
N LEU A 38 5.56 -30.64 -12.13
CA LEU A 38 4.20 -30.24 -11.74
C LEU A 38 4.07 -30.17 -10.22
N ALA A 39 4.53 -31.18 -9.49
CA ALA A 39 4.49 -31.17 -8.02
C ALA A 39 5.30 -30.00 -7.42
N GLN A 40 6.45 -29.68 -8.01
CA GLN A 40 7.27 -28.54 -7.60
C GLN A 40 6.56 -27.20 -7.84
N VAL A 41 5.96 -27.02 -9.02
CA VAL A 41 5.21 -25.80 -9.36
C VAL A 41 3.98 -25.64 -8.49
N VAL A 42 3.26 -26.72 -8.19
CA VAL A 42 2.12 -26.71 -7.27
C VAL A 42 2.55 -26.27 -5.88
N SER A 43 3.63 -26.87 -5.33
CA SER A 43 4.15 -26.47 -4.02
C SER A 43 4.62 -25.01 -3.98
N GLN A 44 5.22 -24.52 -5.06
CA GLN A 44 5.57 -23.10 -5.17
C GLN A 44 4.34 -22.20 -5.21
N ASN A 45 3.31 -22.58 -5.97
CA ASN A 45 2.07 -21.84 -6.07
C ASN A 45 1.35 -21.74 -4.71
N GLU A 46 1.31 -22.85 -3.96
CA GLU A 46 0.78 -22.88 -2.59
C GLU A 46 1.53 -21.93 -1.66
N LYS A 47 2.88 -21.92 -1.71
CA LYS A 47 3.70 -20.98 -0.92
C LYS A 47 3.43 -19.52 -1.29
N LEU A 48 3.37 -19.22 -2.59
CA LEU A 48 3.06 -17.88 -3.08
C LEU A 48 1.64 -17.44 -2.68
N THR A 49 0.68 -18.35 -2.73
CA THR A 49 -0.69 -18.07 -2.32
C THR A 49 -0.78 -17.80 -0.82
N ASN A 50 -0.06 -18.57 0.00
CA ASN A 50 0.00 -18.36 1.45
C ASN A 50 0.64 -17.02 1.80
N THR A 51 1.79 -16.70 1.21
CA THR A 51 2.46 -15.41 1.43
C THR A 51 1.64 -14.22 0.95
N LEU A 52 0.93 -14.35 -0.18
CA LEU A 52 0.00 -13.31 -0.65
C LEU A 52 -1.18 -13.13 0.33
N ARG A 53 -1.69 -14.21 0.90
CA ARG A 53 -2.76 -14.16 1.91
C ARG A 53 -2.28 -13.46 3.17
N GLU A 54 -1.12 -13.84 3.69
CA GLU A 54 -0.49 -13.20 4.86
C GLU A 54 -0.26 -11.69 4.62
N ALA A 55 0.30 -11.32 3.47
CA ALA A 55 0.50 -9.91 3.12
C ALA A 55 -0.82 -9.13 3.06
N ARG A 56 -1.89 -9.74 2.51
CA ARG A 56 -3.23 -9.12 2.49
C ARG A 56 -3.82 -8.95 3.89
N GLU A 57 -3.64 -9.94 4.76
CA GLU A 57 -4.06 -9.87 6.16
C GLU A 57 -3.32 -8.74 6.90
N HIS A 58 -2.00 -8.62 6.72
CA HIS A 58 -1.22 -7.51 7.29
C HIS A 58 -1.69 -6.13 6.82
N ILE A 59 -1.99 -5.97 5.52
CA ILE A 59 -2.52 -4.72 4.98
C ILE A 59 -3.88 -4.40 5.60
N ALA A 60 -4.75 -5.39 5.78
CA ALA A 60 -6.04 -5.19 6.43
C ALA A 60 -5.87 -4.74 7.89
N THR A 61 -4.99 -5.38 8.66
CA THR A 61 -4.70 -4.98 10.05
C THR A 61 -4.16 -3.55 10.13
N LEU A 62 -3.22 -3.17 9.27
CA LEU A 62 -2.70 -1.80 9.23
C LEU A 62 -3.79 -0.78 8.89
N ARG A 63 -4.71 -1.12 7.99
CA ARG A 63 -5.86 -0.25 7.68
C ARG A 63 -6.77 -0.09 8.88
N ASP A 64 -7.08 -1.17 9.60
CA ASP A 64 -7.91 -1.11 10.80
C ASP A 64 -7.25 -0.27 11.91
N GLU A 65 -5.92 -0.34 12.05
CA GLU A 65 -5.15 0.50 12.97
C GLU A 65 -5.18 1.98 12.57
N VAL A 66 -5.02 2.29 11.27
CA VAL A 66 -5.16 3.65 10.75
C VAL A 66 -6.56 4.17 11.01
N ASP A 67 -7.60 3.38 10.74
CA ASP A 67 -8.99 3.77 10.96
C ASP A 67 -9.25 4.05 12.45
N LYS A 68 -8.73 3.23 13.37
CA LYS A 68 -8.82 3.49 14.82
C LYS A 68 -8.14 4.80 15.23
N LEU A 69 -6.98 5.12 14.65
CA LEU A 69 -6.29 6.39 14.90
C LEU A 69 -7.05 7.61 14.37
N THR A 70 -8.04 7.39 13.48
CA THR A 70 -8.96 8.44 13.01
C THR A 70 -10.28 8.50 13.79
N GLN A 71 -10.54 7.57 14.73
CA GLN A 71 -11.77 7.60 15.53
C GLN A 71 -11.68 8.67 16.64
N PRO A 72 -12.80 9.38 16.94
CA PRO A 72 -12.86 10.36 18.01
C PRO A 72 -12.68 9.70 19.40
N PRO A 73 -12.07 10.38 20.40
CA PRO A 73 -11.94 11.83 20.55
C PRO A 73 -10.65 12.42 19.93
N SER A 74 -10.81 13.35 19.00
CA SER A 74 -9.69 14.04 18.35
C SER A 74 -9.47 15.43 18.96
N GLY A 75 -8.22 15.84 19.07
CA GLY A 75 -7.87 17.21 19.49
C GLY A 75 -8.04 18.19 18.33
N TYR A 76 -8.40 19.44 18.63
CA TYR A 76 -8.37 20.52 17.64
C TYR A 76 -7.13 21.39 17.85
N GLY A 77 -6.64 21.97 16.76
CA GLY A 77 -5.56 22.94 16.78
C GLY A 77 -5.67 23.97 15.66
N THR A 78 -4.92 25.06 15.78
CA THR A 78 -4.86 26.12 14.77
C THR A 78 -3.49 26.15 14.10
N VAL A 79 -3.45 26.17 12.77
CA VAL A 79 -2.20 26.25 12.00
C VAL A 79 -1.55 27.62 12.17
N LEU A 80 -0.31 27.64 12.63
CA LEU A 80 0.50 28.85 12.79
C LEU A 80 1.44 29.10 11.62
N GLY A 81 1.89 28.03 10.95
CA GLY A 81 2.78 28.11 9.79
C GLY A 81 3.16 26.73 9.26
N LEU A 82 3.50 26.70 7.98
CA LEU A 82 4.06 25.54 7.29
C LEU A 82 5.59 25.65 7.32
N ASN A 83 6.28 24.54 7.53
CA ASN A 83 7.74 24.47 7.52
C ASN A 83 8.23 23.79 6.22
N ASP A 84 9.51 23.98 5.90
CA ASP A 84 10.13 23.42 4.67
C ASP A 84 10.44 21.91 4.78
N ASP A 85 10.24 21.31 5.96
CA ASP A 85 10.53 19.91 6.29
C ASP A 85 9.25 19.04 6.36
N ASP A 86 8.19 19.43 5.65
CA ASP A 86 6.87 18.78 5.66
C ASP A 86 6.20 18.70 7.04
N THR A 87 6.65 19.52 7.99
CA THR A 87 6.01 19.69 9.29
C THR A 87 5.19 20.97 9.36
N VAL A 88 4.25 21.01 10.29
CA VAL A 88 3.35 22.15 10.50
C VAL A 88 3.46 22.61 11.95
N ASP A 89 3.65 23.91 12.14
CA ASP A 89 3.57 24.52 13.45
C ASP A 89 2.08 24.77 13.77
N VAL A 90 1.58 24.18 14.86
CA VAL A 90 0.19 24.34 15.32
C VAL A 90 0.13 24.86 16.76
N HIS A 91 -0.98 25.52 17.08
CA HIS A 91 -1.36 25.84 18.46
C HIS A 91 -2.44 24.87 18.91
N ALA A 92 -2.16 24.07 19.94
CA ALA A 92 -3.10 23.12 20.50
C ALA A 92 -2.87 22.99 22.01
N GLY A 93 -3.94 22.91 22.79
CA GLY A 93 -3.85 22.77 24.26
C GLY A 93 -3.08 23.90 24.95
N GLY A 94 -3.17 25.14 24.44
CA GLY A 94 -2.52 26.32 25.02
C GLY A 94 -1.01 26.44 24.77
N ARG A 95 -0.41 25.57 23.95
CA ARG A 95 1.01 25.62 23.60
C ARG A 95 1.24 25.52 22.11
N LYS A 96 2.38 26.06 21.67
CA LYS A 96 2.89 25.88 20.31
C LYS A 96 3.60 24.53 20.22
N MET A 97 3.33 23.79 19.14
CA MET A 97 3.99 22.52 18.84
C MET A 97 4.24 22.39 17.34
N ARG A 98 5.26 21.61 16.97
CA ARG A 98 5.54 21.21 15.59
C ARG A 98 5.07 19.78 15.42
N VAL A 99 4.22 19.55 14.43
CA VAL A 99 3.55 18.27 14.20
C VAL A 99 3.69 17.83 12.75
N ALA A 100 3.55 16.53 12.51
CA ALA A 100 3.46 16.01 11.15
C ALA A 100 2.02 16.13 10.62
N ALA A 101 1.87 16.22 9.30
CA ALA A 101 0.59 16.16 8.62
C ALA A 101 0.54 14.98 7.66
N GLN A 102 -0.66 14.47 7.38
CA GLN A 102 -0.83 13.52 6.29
C GLN A 102 -0.41 14.16 4.96
N PRO A 103 0.32 13.43 4.07
CA PRO A 103 0.85 13.99 2.83
C PRO A 103 -0.20 14.65 1.93
N GLU A 104 -1.44 14.13 1.96
CA GLU A 104 -2.58 14.62 1.19
C GLU A 104 -3.02 16.03 1.61
N LEU A 105 -2.71 16.46 2.84
CA LEU A 105 -3.13 17.74 3.41
C LEU A 105 -2.10 18.86 3.25
N LEU A 106 -0.80 18.54 3.15
CA LEU A 106 0.30 19.51 3.16
C LEU A 106 0.13 20.66 2.14
N GLY A 107 -0.40 20.36 0.96
CA GLY A 107 -0.62 21.35 -0.11
C GLY A 107 -1.87 22.22 0.05
N SER A 108 -2.73 21.91 1.01
CA SER A 108 -4.04 22.55 1.20
C SER A 108 -4.17 23.33 2.51
N LEU A 109 -3.19 23.20 3.41
CA LEU A 109 -3.22 23.82 4.72
C LEU A 109 -2.88 25.30 4.64
N GLU A 110 -3.70 26.12 5.29
CA GLU A 110 -3.50 27.56 5.37
C GLU A 110 -3.25 28.03 6.80
N ARG A 111 -2.52 29.13 6.95
CA ARG A 111 -2.28 29.74 8.26
C ARG A 111 -3.60 30.29 8.83
N GLY A 112 -3.88 29.98 10.09
CA GLY A 112 -5.13 30.34 10.77
C GLY A 112 -6.25 29.32 10.59
N GLN A 113 -6.02 28.26 9.82
CA GLN A 113 -6.96 27.17 9.62
C GLN A 113 -7.08 26.29 10.87
N GLU A 114 -8.29 25.81 11.16
CA GLU A 114 -8.51 24.78 12.18
C GLU A 114 -8.19 23.40 11.61
N VAL A 115 -7.52 22.57 12.39
CA VAL A 115 -7.13 21.20 12.03
C VAL A 115 -7.50 20.21 13.12
N VAL A 116 -7.73 18.97 12.71
CA VAL A 116 -7.97 17.84 13.60
C VAL A 116 -6.68 17.07 13.81
N LEU A 117 -6.36 16.81 15.07
CA LEU A 117 -5.19 16.09 15.54
C LEU A 117 -5.59 14.73 16.09
N ASN A 118 -4.87 13.69 15.72
CA ASN A 118 -5.01 12.37 16.35
C ASN A 118 -4.31 12.32 17.72
N GLU A 119 -4.33 11.16 18.38
CA GLU A 119 -3.70 10.96 19.70
C GLU A 119 -2.19 11.18 19.71
N SER A 120 -1.54 11.04 18.56
CA SER A 120 -0.10 11.32 18.37
C SER A 120 0.18 12.77 17.96
N PHE A 121 -0.83 13.64 17.97
CA PHE A 121 -0.78 15.03 17.52
C PHE A 121 -0.50 15.22 16.01
N ASN A 122 -0.74 14.22 15.17
CA ASN A 122 -0.62 14.37 13.72
C ASN A 122 -1.90 14.98 13.12
N ILE A 123 -1.74 15.83 12.11
CA ILE A 123 -2.87 16.43 11.39
C ILE A 123 -3.50 15.38 10.47
N VAL A 124 -4.77 15.05 10.73
CA VAL A 124 -5.56 14.07 9.97
C VAL A 124 -6.70 14.69 9.16
N MET A 125 -7.05 15.94 9.43
CA MET A 125 -8.10 16.65 8.69
C MET A 125 -7.91 18.15 8.80
N ALA A 126 -8.20 18.85 7.71
CA ALA A 126 -8.27 20.31 7.67
C ALA A 126 -9.74 20.76 7.70
N ARG A 127 -10.05 21.81 8.46
CA ARG A 127 -11.41 22.40 8.59
C ARG A 127 -11.39 23.88 8.23
N CYS A 128 -12.54 24.53 8.21
CA CYS A 128 -12.59 25.98 8.07
C CYS A 128 -12.06 26.66 9.35
N PRO A 129 -11.51 27.88 9.25
CA PRO A 129 -11.17 28.67 10.43
C PRO A 129 -12.37 28.82 11.39
N GLU A 130 -12.09 28.94 12.68
CA GLU A 130 -13.12 29.16 13.67
C GLU A 130 -13.83 30.51 13.42
N THR A 131 -15.16 30.47 13.33
CA THR A 131 -15.98 31.66 13.04
C THR A 131 -16.58 32.29 14.30
N SER A 132 -16.29 31.71 15.47
CA SER A 132 -16.76 32.18 16.78
C SER A 132 -15.55 32.64 17.60
N GLY A 133 -15.72 33.70 18.39
CA GLY A 133 -14.63 34.21 19.22
C GLY A 133 -14.85 35.63 19.72
N GLU A 134 -13.78 36.22 20.25
CA GLU A 134 -13.77 37.60 20.71
C GLU A 134 -13.74 38.57 19.52
N ILE A 135 -14.53 39.64 19.62
CA ILE A 135 -14.57 40.71 18.62
C ILE A 135 -13.62 41.82 19.07
N ALA A 136 -12.68 42.19 18.20
CA ALA A 136 -11.76 43.31 18.41
C ALA A 136 -11.80 44.30 17.24
N THR A 137 -11.43 45.55 17.50
CA THR A 137 -11.31 46.57 16.44
C THR A 137 -9.89 46.61 15.91
N ILE A 138 -9.73 46.57 14.59
CA ILE A 138 -8.43 46.75 13.93
C ILE A 138 -8.08 48.24 13.92
N LYS A 139 -7.01 48.62 14.61
CA LYS A 139 -6.51 49.99 14.65
C LYS A 139 -5.63 50.32 13.45
N GLU A 140 -4.72 49.42 13.12
CA GLU A 140 -3.75 49.58 12.05
C GLU A 140 -3.33 48.21 11.53
N VAL A 141 -3.16 48.07 10.21
CA VAL A 141 -2.53 46.91 9.58
C VAL A 141 -1.05 47.23 9.38
N LEU A 142 -0.17 46.34 9.84
CA LEU A 142 1.28 46.52 9.73
C LEU A 142 1.74 46.45 8.27
N LYS A 143 2.95 46.95 8.01
CA LYS A 143 3.56 47.02 6.66
C LYS A 143 3.60 45.69 5.90
N ASP A 144 3.57 44.56 6.62
CA ASP A 144 3.59 43.22 6.00
C ASP A 144 2.22 42.76 5.48
N GLY A 145 1.14 43.50 5.77
CA GLY A 145 -0.23 43.15 5.39
C GLY A 145 -0.77 41.87 6.03
N ARG A 146 -0.02 41.24 6.95
CA ARG A 146 -0.34 39.94 7.56
C ARG A 146 -0.57 40.03 9.07
N ARG A 147 -0.15 41.14 9.68
CA ARG A 147 -0.34 41.41 11.10
C ARG A 147 -1.06 42.74 11.27
N ALA A 148 -1.88 42.84 12.31
CA ALA A 148 -2.61 44.05 12.64
C ALA A 148 -2.54 44.33 14.15
N VAL A 149 -2.57 45.61 14.50
CA VAL A 149 -2.76 46.06 15.88
C VAL A 149 -4.25 46.06 16.16
N ILE A 150 -4.66 45.26 17.13
CA ILE A 150 -6.06 45.18 17.57
C ILE A 150 -6.23 45.86 18.94
N VAL A 151 -7.41 46.46 19.15
CA VAL A 151 -7.83 46.99 20.45
C VAL A 151 -9.01 46.15 20.92
N GLY A 152 -8.80 45.44 22.03
CA GLY A 152 -9.85 44.69 22.73
C GLY A 152 -10.86 45.65 23.36
N ARG A 153 -12.06 45.13 23.64
CA ARG A 153 -13.12 45.92 24.28
C ARG A 153 -12.80 46.21 25.75
#